data_AF-A0A376MSU7-F1
#
_entry.id   AF-A0A376MSU7-F1
#
_cell.length_a   1.000
_cell.length_b   1.000
_cell.length_c   1.000
_cell.angle_alpha   90.00
_cell.angle_beta   90.00
_cell.angle_gamma   90.00
#
_symmetry.space_group_name_H-M   'P 1'
#
loop_
_entity.id
_entity.type
_entity.pdbx_description
1 polymer ?
#
loop_
_entity_poly.entity_id
_entity_poly.type
_entity_poly.pdbx_seq_one_letter_code
_entity_poly.pdbx_strand_id
1 'polypeptide(L)'
;MVLKSFIWLLSITGVSEVLASEFRDVLRCIRCGACMNTCPAYRHIGGHGYGSIYPGPIGAVISPLLGGYKDFKDLPYACSLCTACDSVCPVRIPLSKLILRHRRVMAEKGITAKAEQRAIKMFAYANSHPGLWKVGMMAGAHAASWFINGGKTPLKFGAISDWMEARDLPEADGESFRSWFKKHQAQEKKNG
;
A
#
# COMPACT_ATOMS: atom_id res chain seq x y z
N MET A 1 36.77 -27.09 -12.90
CA MET A 1 35.44 -27.62 -13.33
C MET A 1 34.34 -27.32 -12.31
N VAL A 2 34.57 -27.57 -11.01
CA VAL A 2 33.58 -27.35 -9.93
C VAL A 2 33.04 -25.91 -9.85
N LEU A 3 33.91 -24.89 -10.01
CA LEU A 3 33.48 -23.48 -9.95
C LEU A 3 32.53 -23.09 -11.09
N LYS A 4 32.78 -23.60 -12.31
CA LYS A 4 31.92 -23.35 -13.49
C LYS A 4 30.56 -24.05 -13.35
N SER A 5 30.52 -25.24 -12.78
CA SER A 5 29.25 -25.94 -12.49
C SER A 5 28.43 -25.24 -11.41
N PHE A 6 29.06 -24.66 -10.39
CA PHE A 6 28.38 -23.89 -9.34
C PHE A 6 27.79 -22.57 -9.88
N ILE A 7 28.55 -21.87 -10.72
CA ILE A 7 28.10 -20.64 -11.39
C ILE A 7 26.95 -20.95 -12.37
N TRP A 8 27.03 -22.08 -13.09
CA TRP A 8 25.96 -22.52 -13.98
C TRP A 8 24.69 -22.84 -13.19
N LEU A 9 24.77 -23.59 -12.07
CA LEU A 9 23.62 -23.92 -11.21
C LEU A 9 22.94 -22.68 -10.59
N LEU A 10 23.73 -21.68 -10.19
CA LEU A 10 23.22 -20.39 -9.69
C LEU A 10 22.50 -19.58 -10.78
N SER A 11 22.94 -19.71 -12.04
CA SER A 11 22.31 -19.06 -13.18
C SER A 11 20.94 -19.66 -13.56
N ILE A 12 20.71 -20.94 -13.30
CA ILE A 12 19.46 -21.65 -13.68
C ILE A 12 18.33 -21.47 -12.66
N THR A 13 18.67 -21.08 -11.43
CA THR A 13 17.72 -21.02 -10.29
C THR A 13 17.19 -19.62 -10.02
N GLY A 14 17.57 -18.61 -10.80
CA GLY A 14 17.18 -17.20 -10.60
C GLY A 14 17.84 -16.53 -9.38
N VAL A 15 18.59 -17.28 -8.56
CA VAL A 15 19.30 -16.77 -7.39
C VAL A 15 20.41 -15.79 -7.79
N SER A 16 21.08 -16.02 -8.92
CA SER A 16 22.07 -15.09 -9.48
C SER A 16 21.46 -13.73 -9.84
N GLU A 17 20.24 -13.72 -10.40
CA GLU A 17 19.52 -12.49 -10.75
C GLU A 17 19.12 -11.70 -9.50
N VAL A 18 18.63 -12.39 -8.46
CA VAL A 18 18.32 -11.76 -7.18
C VAL A 18 19.58 -11.19 -6.52
N LEU A 19 20.71 -11.90 -6.60
CA LEU A 19 21.99 -11.44 -6.05
C LEU A 19 22.51 -10.18 -6.76
N ALA A 20 22.32 -10.10 -8.08
CA ALA A 20 22.68 -8.92 -8.88
C ALA A 20 21.67 -7.76 -8.73
N SER A 21 20.48 -8.04 -8.19
CA SER A 21 19.42 -7.05 -8.02
C SER A 21 19.52 -6.28 -6.70
N GLU A 22 18.69 -5.25 -6.58
CA GLU A 22 18.45 -4.52 -5.34
C GLU A 22 17.78 -5.36 -4.23
N PHE A 23 17.38 -6.60 -4.52
CA PHE A 23 16.75 -7.52 -3.58
C PHE A 23 17.72 -8.50 -2.93
N ARG A 24 19.03 -8.40 -3.18
CA ARG A 24 20.07 -9.31 -2.64
C ARG A 24 19.98 -9.53 -1.12
N ASP A 25 19.50 -8.54 -0.39
CA ASP A 25 19.38 -8.59 1.07
C ASP A 25 18.42 -9.69 1.54
N VAL A 26 17.46 -10.09 0.71
CA VAL A 26 16.53 -11.17 1.03
C VAL A 26 17.23 -12.52 1.13
N LEU A 27 18.36 -12.71 0.45
CA LEU A 27 19.15 -13.95 0.44
C LEU A 27 19.83 -14.22 1.79
N ARG A 28 19.89 -13.22 2.69
CA ARG A 28 20.37 -13.39 4.07
C ARG A 28 19.36 -14.11 4.97
N CYS A 29 18.15 -14.38 4.49
CA CYS A 29 17.07 -14.92 5.30
C CYS A 29 17.39 -16.33 5.82
N ILE A 30 17.47 -16.47 7.14
CA ILE A 30 17.65 -17.77 7.84
C ILE A 30 16.33 -18.49 8.15
N ARG A 31 15.20 -17.99 7.63
CA ARG A 31 13.84 -18.52 7.85
C ARG A 31 13.45 -18.72 9.33
N CYS A 32 13.84 -17.80 10.20
CA CYS A 32 13.54 -17.85 11.64
C CYS A 32 12.07 -17.57 12.01
N GLY A 33 11.26 -17.03 11.10
CA GLY A 33 9.84 -16.72 11.38
C GLY A 33 9.56 -15.49 12.25
N ALA A 34 10.57 -14.75 12.71
CA ALA A 34 10.32 -13.55 13.53
C ALA A 34 9.44 -12.50 12.81
N CYS A 35 9.71 -12.29 11.52
CA CYS A 35 8.97 -11.30 10.72
C CYS A 35 7.49 -11.65 10.50
N MET A 36 7.13 -12.93 10.39
CA MET A 36 5.74 -13.36 10.22
C MET A 36 4.96 -13.19 11.53
N ASN A 37 5.56 -13.52 12.67
CA ASN A 37 4.88 -13.44 13.98
C ASN A 37 4.59 -11.99 14.41
N THR A 38 5.43 -11.04 14.03
CA THR A 38 5.18 -9.62 14.31
C THR A 38 4.23 -8.96 13.30
N CYS A 39 4.02 -9.57 12.14
CA CYS A 39 3.28 -8.95 11.06
C CYS A 39 1.77 -8.93 11.37
N PRO A 40 1.13 -7.74 11.45
CA PRO A 40 -0.30 -7.66 11.74
C PRO A 40 -1.14 -8.27 10.61
N ALA A 41 -0.76 -8.05 9.35
CA ALA A 41 -1.46 -8.62 8.21
C ALA A 41 -1.46 -10.16 8.27
N TYR A 42 -0.28 -10.76 8.41
CA TYR A 42 -0.14 -12.22 8.51
C TYR A 42 -0.94 -12.82 9.67
N ARG A 43 -0.97 -12.15 10.83
CA ARG A 43 -1.75 -12.62 11.98
C ARG A 43 -3.25 -12.65 11.74
N HIS A 44 -3.77 -11.77 10.89
CA HIS A 44 -5.21 -11.72 10.58
C HIS A 44 -5.61 -12.58 9.39
N ILE A 45 -4.82 -12.64 8.31
CA ILE A 45 -5.17 -13.38 7.09
C ILE A 45 -4.61 -14.81 7.06
N GLY A 46 -3.63 -15.12 7.94
CA GLY A 46 -2.92 -16.39 7.96
C GLY A 46 -2.04 -16.62 6.74
N GLY A 47 -1.44 -17.82 6.65
CA GLY A 47 -0.57 -18.17 5.52
C GLY A 47 -1.28 -18.39 4.20
N HIS A 48 -2.54 -18.83 4.23
CA HIS A 48 -3.30 -19.13 3.01
C HIS A 48 -3.66 -17.86 2.25
N GLY A 49 -3.90 -16.74 2.95
CA GLY A 49 -4.17 -15.45 2.33
C GLY A 49 -3.00 -14.88 1.50
N TYR A 50 -1.79 -15.43 1.64
CA TYR A 50 -0.64 -15.04 0.84
C TYR A 50 -0.54 -15.78 -0.51
N GLY A 51 -1.27 -16.89 -0.71
CA GLY A 51 -1.26 -17.61 -1.99
C GLY A 51 0.11 -18.15 -2.44
N SER A 52 1.10 -18.18 -1.55
CA SER A 52 2.47 -18.64 -1.79
C SER A 52 2.89 -19.61 -0.70
N ILE A 53 3.80 -20.53 -1.04
CA ILE A 53 4.47 -21.42 -0.09
C ILE A 53 5.27 -20.62 0.94
N TYR A 54 5.70 -19.40 0.58
CA TYR A 54 6.35 -18.47 1.50
C TYR A 54 5.34 -17.43 1.98
N PRO A 55 4.88 -17.51 3.24
CA PRO A 55 3.96 -16.52 3.79
C PRO A 55 4.67 -15.33 4.47
N GLY A 56 3.88 -14.34 4.86
CA GLY A 56 4.33 -13.20 5.67
C GLY A 56 5.22 -12.22 4.91
N PRO A 57 5.91 -11.30 5.62
CA PRO A 57 6.71 -10.26 4.98
C PRO A 57 7.84 -10.81 4.11
N ILE A 58 8.45 -11.94 4.48
CA ILE A 58 9.46 -12.61 3.66
C ILE A 58 8.87 -13.14 2.35
N GLY A 59 7.67 -13.72 2.43
CA GLY A 59 6.92 -14.20 1.28
C GLY A 59 6.56 -13.10 0.29
N ALA A 60 6.20 -11.93 0.80
CA ALA A 60 5.89 -10.77 -0.02
C ALA A 60 7.09 -10.23 -0.81
N VAL A 61 8.32 -10.58 -0.42
CA VAL A 61 9.54 -10.24 -1.17
C VAL A 61 9.97 -11.39 -2.09
N ILE A 62 10.03 -12.62 -1.59
CA ILE A 62 10.59 -13.74 -2.37
C ILE A 62 9.64 -14.20 -3.47
N SER A 63 8.32 -14.24 -3.23
CA SER A 63 7.38 -14.84 -4.18
C SER A 63 7.34 -14.11 -5.53
N PRO A 64 7.31 -12.75 -5.58
CA PRO A 64 7.40 -12.04 -6.85
C PRO A 64 8.75 -12.20 -7.58
N LEU A 65 9.83 -12.51 -6.85
CA LEU A 65 11.15 -12.76 -7.45
C LEU A 65 11.25 -14.16 -8.08
N LEU A 66 10.63 -15.16 -7.45
CA LEU A 66 10.67 -16.55 -7.93
C LEU A 66 9.58 -16.87 -8.95
N GLY A 67 8.34 -16.44 -8.70
CA GLY A 67 7.19 -16.73 -9.55
C GLY A 67 6.74 -15.55 -10.41
N GLY A 68 7.43 -14.42 -10.32
CA GLY A 68 7.12 -13.22 -11.09
C GLY A 68 5.91 -12.44 -10.56
N TYR A 69 5.73 -11.23 -11.09
CA TYR A 69 4.64 -10.35 -10.68
C TYR A 69 3.27 -10.74 -11.25
N LYS A 70 3.20 -11.63 -12.25
CA LYS A 70 1.92 -12.03 -12.85
C LYS A 70 1.02 -12.70 -11.81
N ASP A 71 1.61 -13.57 -11.00
CA ASP A 71 0.89 -14.38 -10.02
C ASP A 71 0.96 -13.77 -8.60
N PHE A 72 1.97 -12.94 -8.32
CA PHE A 72 2.25 -12.42 -6.97
C PHE A 72 2.23 -10.90 -6.83
N LYS A 73 1.64 -10.15 -7.77
CA LYS A 73 1.55 -8.66 -7.70
C LYS A 73 0.81 -8.14 -6.47
N ASP A 74 -0.13 -8.89 -5.92
CA ASP A 74 -0.97 -8.43 -4.81
C ASP A 74 -0.24 -8.51 -3.46
N LEU A 75 0.76 -9.41 -3.36
CA LEU A 75 1.51 -9.64 -2.13
C LEU A 75 2.25 -8.40 -1.60
N PRO A 76 3.01 -7.66 -2.43
CA PRO A 76 3.59 -6.40 -1.97
C PRO A 76 2.55 -5.38 -1.52
N TYR A 77 1.34 -5.37 -2.10
CA TYR A 77 0.25 -4.44 -1.73
C TYR A 77 -0.49 -4.82 -0.44
N ALA A 78 -0.44 -6.08 -0.02
CA ALA A 78 -1.01 -6.53 1.26
C ALA A 78 -0.27 -5.96 2.50
N CYS A 79 0.96 -5.47 2.34
CA CYS A 79 1.74 -4.94 3.45
C CYS A 79 1.28 -3.53 3.89
N SER A 80 1.15 -3.27 5.19
CA SER A 80 0.87 -1.93 5.72
C SER A 80 2.10 -1.01 5.78
N LEU A 81 3.30 -1.52 5.45
CA LEU A 81 4.59 -0.83 5.60
C LEU A 81 4.86 -0.30 7.01
N CYS A 82 4.35 -0.97 8.05
CA CYS A 82 4.55 -0.61 9.47
C CYS A 82 5.98 -0.82 10.03
N THR A 83 6.90 -1.32 9.20
CA THR A 83 8.34 -1.57 9.52
C THR A 83 8.67 -2.47 10.72
N ALA A 84 7.68 -3.04 11.41
CA ALA A 84 7.88 -3.94 12.55
C ALA A 84 8.72 -5.20 12.23
N CYS A 85 8.66 -5.69 10.99
CA CYS A 85 9.46 -6.82 10.55
C CYS A 85 10.97 -6.51 10.45
N ASP A 86 11.33 -5.24 10.23
CA ASP A 86 12.73 -4.82 10.10
C ASP A 86 13.42 -4.78 11.47
N SER A 87 12.68 -4.39 12.51
CA SER A 87 13.21 -4.26 13.88
C SER A 87 13.45 -5.61 14.56
N VAL A 88 12.65 -6.63 14.25
CA VAL A 88 12.77 -7.97 14.86
C VAL A 88 13.70 -8.92 14.09
N CYS A 89 14.21 -8.50 12.92
CA CYS A 89 15.00 -9.38 12.07
C CYS A 89 16.43 -9.59 12.64
N PRO A 90 16.82 -10.81 13.03
CA PRO A 90 18.14 -11.06 13.64
C PRO A 90 19.30 -10.81 12.66
N VAL A 91 19.04 -10.95 11.36
CA VAL A 91 20.01 -10.78 10.27
C VAL A 91 19.86 -9.42 9.55
N ARG A 92 19.07 -8.50 10.12
CA ARG A 92 18.90 -7.10 9.68
C ARG A 92 18.55 -6.97 8.18
N ILE A 93 17.53 -7.71 7.75
CA ILE A 93 16.98 -7.58 6.39
C ILE A 93 15.94 -6.46 6.41
N PRO A 94 16.04 -5.43 5.56
CA PRO A 94 15.08 -4.34 5.49
C PRO A 94 13.85 -4.74 4.67
N LEU A 95 13.07 -5.71 5.16
CA LEU A 95 11.92 -6.30 4.46
C LEU A 95 10.91 -5.24 4.02
N SER A 96 10.62 -4.24 4.85
CA SER A 96 9.67 -3.17 4.49
C SER A 96 10.13 -2.37 3.27
N LYS A 97 11.44 -2.08 3.18
CA LYS A 97 12.04 -1.35 2.05
C LYS A 97 12.02 -2.19 0.79
N LEU A 98 12.32 -3.49 0.90
CA LEU A 98 12.25 -4.42 -0.23
C LEU A 98 10.82 -4.55 -0.76
N ILE A 99 9.82 -4.64 0.12
CA ILE A 99 8.40 -4.66 -0.28
C ILE A 99 8.01 -3.35 -0.98
N LEU A 100 8.40 -2.20 -0.42
CA LEU A 100 8.18 -0.90 -1.07
C LEU A 100 8.84 -0.84 -2.46
N ARG A 101 10.01 -1.47 -2.60
CA ARG A 101 10.71 -1.54 -3.88
C ARG A 101 9.96 -2.35 -4.92
N HIS A 102 9.36 -3.47 -4.55
CA HIS A 102 8.44 -4.20 -5.44
C HIS A 102 7.32 -3.29 -5.94
N ARG A 103 6.69 -2.48 -5.05
CA ARG A 103 5.65 -1.53 -5.46
C ARG A 103 6.14 -0.51 -6.49
N ARG A 104 7.36 0.01 -6.30
CA ARG A 104 7.99 0.94 -7.27
C ARG A 104 8.23 0.24 -8.62
N VAL A 105 8.82 -0.95 -8.62
CA VAL A 105 9.08 -1.72 -9.85
C VAL A 105 7.78 -2.02 -10.59
N MET A 106 6.70 -2.38 -9.87
CA MET A 106 5.39 -2.62 -10.48
C MET A 106 4.78 -1.37 -11.09
N ALA A 107 4.92 -0.21 -10.43
CA ALA A 107 4.47 1.06 -10.96
C ALA A 107 5.25 1.47 -12.22
N GLU A 108 6.57 1.35 -12.21
CA GLU A 108 7.45 1.67 -13.33
C GLU A 108 7.22 0.75 -14.54
N LYS A 109 6.98 -0.55 -14.29
CA LYS A 109 6.66 -1.54 -15.34
C LYS A 109 5.21 -1.47 -15.83
N GLY A 110 4.38 -0.57 -15.31
CA GLY A 110 2.99 -0.43 -15.73
C GLY A 110 2.10 -1.62 -15.36
N ILE A 111 2.47 -2.39 -14.33
CA ILE A 111 1.70 -3.53 -13.82
C ILE A 111 0.47 -3.04 -13.03
N THR A 112 0.60 -1.88 -12.37
CA THR A 112 -0.54 -1.22 -11.71
C THR A 112 -1.54 -0.68 -12.71
N ALA A 113 -2.83 -0.71 -12.36
CA ALA A 113 -3.89 -0.31 -13.27
C ALA A 113 -3.74 1.15 -13.72
N LYS A 114 -3.82 1.42 -15.03
CA LYS A 114 -3.67 2.78 -15.58
C LYS A 114 -4.69 3.78 -15.02
N ALA A 115 -5.89 3.32 -14.65
CA ALA A 115 -6.90 4.15 -14.00
C ALA A 115 -6.41 4.63 -12.63
N GLU A 116 -5.87 3.73 -11.81
CA GLU A 116 -5.30 4.03 -10.50
C GLU A 116 -4.10 4.99 -10.63
N GLN A 117 -3.17 4.72 -11.54
CA GLN A 117 -2.02 5.59 -11.76
C GLN A 117 -2.44 7.03 -12.14
N ARG A 118 -3.45 7.17 -13.00
CA ARG A 118 -3.98 8.48 -13.40
C ARG A 118 -4.69 9.17 -12.23
N ALA A 119 -5.50 8.44 -11.47
CA ALA A 119 -6.18 8.97 -10.29
C ALA A 119 -5.18 9.51 -9.26
N ILE A 120 -4.12 8.73 -8.95
CA ILE A 120 -3.06 9.15 -8.02
C ILE A 120 -2.31 10.37 -8.55
N LYS A 121 -1.94 10.41 -9.84
CA LYS A 121 -1.25 11.57 -10.44
C LYS A 121 -2.11 12.82 -10.40
N MET A 122 -3.40 12.70 -10.72
CA MET A 122 -4.35 13.82 -10.67
C MET A 122 -4.54 14.32 -9.23
N PHE A 123 -4.66 13.41 -8.26
CA PHE A 123 -4.72 13.75 -6.85
C PHE A 123 -3.43 14.46 -6.38
N ALA A 124 -2.26 13.93 -6.75
CA ALA A 124 -0.97 14.52 -6.40
C ALA A 124 -0.84 15.95 -6.95
N TYR A 125 -1.24 16.16 -8.21
CA TYR A 125 -1.27 17.48 -8.82
C TYR A 125 -2.25 18.42 -8.09
N ALA A 126 -3.48 17.97 -7.82
CA ALA A 126 -4.48 18.80 -7.13
C ALA A 126 -4.01 19.19 -5.71
N ASN A 127 -3.47 18.23 -4.95
CA ASN A 127 -3.03 18.43 -3.59
C ASN A 127 -1.71 19.23 -3.48
N SER A 128 -0.86 19.21 -4.51
CA SER A 128 0.37 20.01 -4.54
C SER A 128 0.14 21.50 -4.83
N HIS A 129 -1.07 21.90 -5.25
CA HIS A 129 -1.42 23.28 -5.57
C HIS A 129 -2.37 23.85 -4.50
N PRO A 130 -1.89 24.67 -3.54
CA PRO A 130 -2.68 25.08 -2.37
C PRO A 130 -3.99 25.80 -2.70
N GLY A 131 -3.99 26.64 -3.75
CA GLY A 131 -5.20 27.35 -4.20
C GLY A 131 -6.25 26.41 -4.76
N LEU A 132 -5.85 25.53 -5.69
CA LEU A 132 -6.73 24.53 -6.29
C LEU A 132 -7.29 23.58 -5.23
N TRP A 133 -6.45 23.10 -4.32
CA TRP A 133 -6.88 22.24 -3.21
C TRP A 133 -7.87 22.95 -2.28
N LYS A 134 -7.62 24.22 -1.93
CA LYS A 134 -8.51 25.00 -1.07
C LYS A 134 -9.89 25.17 -1.71
N VAL A 135 -9.94 25.63 -2.96
CA VAL A 135 -11.22 25.84 -3.66
C VAL A 135 -11.93 24.51 -3.87
N GLY A 136 -11.21 23.47 -4.28
CA GLY A 136 -11.75 22.12 -4.47
C GLY A 136 -12.36 21.54 -3.20
N MET A 137 -11.69 21.67 -2.05
CA MET A 137 -12.22 21.18 -0.77
C MET A 137 -13.43 21.98 -0.26
N MET A 138 -13.48 23.29 -0.53
CA MET A 138 -14.65 24.12 -0.18
C MET A 138 -15.86 23.77 -1.06
N ALA A 139 -15.66 23.71 -2.38
CA ALA A 139 -16.70 23.33 -3.32
C ALA A 139 -17.18 21.89 -3.07
N GLY A 140 -16.26 20.96 -2.80
CA GLY A 140 -16.56 19.57 -2.49
C GLY A 140 -17.38 19.40 -1.22
N ALA A 141 -17.07 20.15 -0.16
CA ALA A 141 -17.86 20.11 1.09
C ALA A 141 -19.30 20.60 0.88
N HIS A 142 -19.48 21.70 0.14
CA HIS A 142 -20.81 22.22 -0.19
C HIS A 142 -21.59 21.29 -1.12
N ALA A 143 -20.91 20.69 -2.10
CA ALA A 143 -21.51 19.67 -2.96
C ALA A 143 -21.94 18.44 -2.13
N ALA A 144 -21.10 17.99 -1.18
CA ALA A 144 -21.41 16.86 -0.32
C ALA A 144 -22.69 17.07 0.49
N SER A 145 -22.96 18.28 1.00
CA SER A 145 -24.23 18.58 1.70
C SER A 145 -25.48 18.45 0.83
N TRP A 146 -25.35 18.55 -0.49
CA TRP A 146 -26.46 18.33 -1.42
C TRP A 146 -26.55 16.88 -1.90
N PHE A 147 -25.40 16.23 -2.10
CA PHE A 147 -25.33 14.89 -2.66
C PHE A 147 -25.49 13.75 -1.64
N ILE A 148 -25.22 14.00 -0.36
CA ILE A 148 -25.41 13.03 0.73
C ILE A 148 -26.77 13.29 1.36
N ASN A 149 -27.70 12.35 1.20
CA ASN A 149 -29.03 12.42 1.83
C ASN A 149 -29.33 11.08 2.52
N GLY A 150 -29.66 11.13 3.81
CA GLY A 150 -29.97 9.94 4.61
C GLY A 150 -28.84 8.91 4.61
N GLY A 151 -27.59 9.36 4.66
CA GLY A 151 -26.40 8.50 4.67
C GLY A 151 -26.03 7.88 3.32
N LYS A 152 -26.73 8.22 2.23
CA LYS A 152 -26.48 7.64 0.89
C LYS A 152 -26.22 8.71 -0.15
N THR A 153 -25.49 8.32 -1.19
CA THR A 153 -25.25 9.15 -2.37
C THR A 153 -25.81 8.47 -3.62
N PRO A 154 -26.14 9.23 -4.68
CA PRO A 154 -26.56 8.65 -5.96
C PRO A 154 -25.41 7.96 -6.72
N LEU A 155 -24.18 7.99 -6.19
CA LEU A 155 -22.98 7.43 -6.82
C LEU A 155 -22.91 5.92 -6.60
N LYS A 156 -23.48 5.15 -7.52
CA LYS A 156 -23.42 3.68 -7.53
C LYS A 156 -22.57 3.19 -8.69
N PHE A 157 -21.25 3.09 -8.51
CA PHE A 157 -20.36 2.53 -9.52
C PHE A 157 -19.24 1.70 -8.89
N GLY A 158 -19.03 0.49 -9.44
CA GLY A 158 -17.97 -0.43 -9.02
C GLY A 158 -17.94 -0.67 -7.51
N ALA A 159 -16.73 -0.78 -6.96
CA ALA A 159 -16.49 -1.04 -5.53
C ALA A 159 -17.10 -0.01 -4.56
N ILE A 160 -17.45 1.19 -5.02
CA ILE A 160 -18.14 2.18 -4.19
C ILE A 160 -19.58 1.73 -3.91
N SER A 161 -20.24 1.08 -4.86
CA SER A 161 -21.58 0.54 -4.66
C SER A 161 -21.59 -0.55 -3.58
N ASP A 162 -20.66 -1.50 -3.65
CA ASP A 162 -20.53 -2.60 -2.69
C ASP A 162 -20.18 -2.08 -1.29
N TRP A 163 -19.33 -1.05 -1.22
CA TRP A 163 -18.97 -0.41 0.06
C TRP A 163 -20.15 0.32 0.71
N MET A 164 -20.99 0.99 -0.10
CA MET A 164 -22.19 1.69 0.35
C MET A 164 -23.36 0.76 0.71
N GLU A 165 -23.28 -0.53 0.40
CA GLU A 165 -24.25 -1.53 0.87
C GLU A 165 -24.01 -1.87 2.34
N ALA A 166 -22.74 -1.91 2.76
CA ALA A 166 -22.36 -2.24 4.14
C ALA A 166 -22.17 -1.01 5.04
N ARG A 167 -22.11 0.22 4.48
CA ARG A 167 -21.81 1.45 5.23
C ARG A 167 -22.59 2.65 4.73
N ASP A 168 -23.10 3.42 5.69
CA ASP A 168 -23.66 4.75 5.44
C ASP A 168 -22.57 5.83 5.55
N LEU A 169 -22.71 6.89 4.76
CA LEU A 169 -21.86 8.08 4.79
C LEU A 169 -22.28 9.01 5.94
N PRO A 170 -21.33 9.74 6.55
CA PRO A 170 -21.67 10.78 7.50
C PRO A 170 -22.43 11.93 6.81
N GLU A 171 -23.33 12.57 7.53
CA GLU A 171 -23.97 13.80 7.06
C GLU A 171 -22.92 14.90 6.87
N ALA A 172 -23.13 15.72 5.84
CA ALA A 172 -22.21 16.79 5.48
C ALA A 172 -22.82 18.15 5.84
N ASP A 173 -22.14 18.88 6.73
CA ASP A 173 -22.54 20.23 7.18
C ASP A 173 -22.28 21.33 6.14
N GLY A 174 -21.82 20.96 4.94
CA GLY A 174 -21.48 21.91 3.86
C GLY A 174 -20.18 22.67 4.07
N GLU A 175 -19.49 22.46 5.21
CA GLU A 175 -18.25 23.15 5.56
C GLU A 175 -17.00 22.29 5.33
N SER A 176 -15.97 22.87 4.71
CA SER A 176 -14.66 22.21 4.64
C SER A 176 -14.02 22.15 6.02
N PHE A 177 -13.27 21.09 6.31
CA PHE A 177 -12.56 20.91 7.59
C PHE A 177 -11.72 22.14 8.00
N ARG A 178 -11.03 22.77 7.05
CA ARG A 178 -10.21 23.97 7.34
C ARG A 178 -11.05 25.18 7.77
N SER A 179 -12.24 25.35 7.19
CA SER A 179 -13.18 26.42 7.59
C SER A 179 -13.73 26.15 8.98
N TRP A 180 -14.19 24.92 9.20
CA TRP A 180 -14.70 24.45 10.49
C TRP A 180 -13.66 24.63 11.61
N PHE A 181 -12.42 24.17 11.38
CA PHE A 181 -11.34 24.22 12.36
C PHE A 181 -10.98 25.67 12.77
N LYS A 182 -10.96 26.59 11.79
CA LYS A 182 -10.68 28.01 12.05
C LYS A 182 -11.78 28.67 12.91
N LYS A 183 -13.04 28.31 12.69
CA LYS A 183 -14.18 28.81 13.48
C LYS A 183 -14.09 28.33 14.93
N HIS A 184 -13.80 27.04 15.14
CA HIS A 184 -13.74 26.44 16.47
C HIS A 184 -12.56 26.99 17.28
N GLN A 185 -11.37 27.15 16.68
CA GLN A 185 -10.26 27.84 17.34
C GLN A 185 -10.59 29.28 17.75
N ALA A 186 -11.35 30.00 16.93
CA ALA A 186 -11.76 31.36 17.25
C ALA A 186 -12.80 31.41 18.37
N GLN A 187 -13.62 30.37 18.53
CA GLN A 187 -14.58 30.23 19.62
C GLN A 187 -13.89 29.85 20.94
N GLU A 188 -12.95 28.89 20.92
CA GLU A 188 -12.17 28.52 22.10
C GLU A 188 -11.43 29.74 22.68
N LYS A 189 -10.81 30.57 21.83
CA LYS A 189 -10.13 31.81 22.25
C LYS A 189 -11.06 32.90 22.81
N LYS A 190 -12.36 32.83 22.54
CA LYS A 190 -13.36 33.77 23.08
C LYS A 190 -13.98 33.27 24.39
N ASN A 191 -13.93 31.96 24.63
CA ASN A 191 -14.58 31.29 25.76
C ASN A 191 -13.60 30.96 26.91
N GLY A 192 -12.29 31.11 26.70
CA GLY A 192 -11.24 31.01 27.72
C GLY A 192 -10.62 32.36 27.99
#